data_AF-A0A661A0F5-F1
#
_entry.id   AF-A0A661A0F5-F1
#
_cell.length_a   1.000
_cell.length_b   1.000
_cell.length_c   1.000
_cell.angle_alpha   90.00
_cell.angle_beta   90.00
_cell.angle_gamma   90.00
#
_symmetry.space_group_name_H-M   'P 1'
#
loop_
_entity.id
_entity.type
_entity.pdbx_description
1 polymer ?
#
loop_
_entity_poly.entity_id
_entity_poly.type
_entity_poly.pdbx_seq_one_letter_code
_entity_poly.pdbx_strand_id
1 'polypeptide(L)'
;ATKNHRSRHIPRPIRDEVMLRDGQQCTFVGHNGRRCNSTHNLQIDHIKPWALGGANDATNLRVLCAAHNRHQARKTFGNRVPTSEQRSASSPELMIRPKWPT
;
A
#
# COMPACT_ATOMS: atom_id res chain seq x y z
N ALA A 1 19.74 9.54 24.95
CA ALA A 1 18.78 9.84 23.86
C ALA A 1 17.87 8.63 23.67
N THR A 2 16.58 8.75 23.96
CA THR A 2 15.61 7.68 23.73
C THR A 2 15.47 7.46 22.23
N LYS A 3 15.70 6.24 21.74
CA LYS A 3 15.42 5.88 20.35
C LYS A 3 13.91 5.99 20.14
N ASN A 4 13.47 7.08 19.53
CA ASN A 4 12.09 7.17 19.07
C ASN A 4 11.93 6.25 17.86
N HIS A 5 11.40 5.05 18.08
CA HIS A 5 11.16 4.07 17.03
C HIS A 5 10.01 4.58 16.16
N ARG A 6 10.36 5.21 15.04
CA ARG A 6 9.41 5.66 14.01
C ARG A 6 8.56 4.44 13.58
N SER A 7 7.25 4.47 13.83
CA SER A 7 6.33 3.37 13.48
C SER A 7 5.65 3.60 12.13
N ARG A 8 5.60 2.56 11.29
CA ARG A 8 4.86 2.60 10.01
C ARG A 8 3.33 2.56 10.20
N HIS A 9 2.85 2.33 11.42
CA HIS A 9 1.42 2.30 11.71
C HIS A 9 0.79 3.68 11.42
N ILE A 10 -0.24 3.69 10.58
CA ILE A 10 -1.05 4.89 10.30
C ILE A 10 -2.25 4.87 11.26
N PRO A 11 -2.37 5.85 12.16
CA PRO A 11 -3.51 5.96 13.05
C PRO A 11 -4.84 5.97 12.29
N ARG A 12 -5.86 5.34 12.87
CA ARG A 12 -7.19 5.24 12.27
C ARG A 12 -7.82 6.61 11.91
N PRO A 13 -7.72 7.66 12.74
CA PRO A 13 -8.26 8.98 12.38
C PRO A 13 -7.66 9.54 11.08
N ILE A 14 -6.35 9.43 10.91
CA ILE A 14 -5.66 9.88 9.69
C ILE A 14 -6.06 9.03 8.49
N ARG A 15 -6.18 7.71 8.68
CA ARG A 15 -6.62 6.79 7.63
C ARG A 15 -8.03 7.15 7.13
N ASP A 16 -8.94 7.45 8.06
CA ASP A 16 -10.32 7.78 7.75
C ASP A 16 -10.43 9.19 7.12
N GLU A 17 -9.63 10.17 7.58
CA GLU A 17 -9.48 11.49 6.96
C GLU A 17 -9.05 11.39 5.48
N VAL A 18 -7.99 10.61 5.20
CA VAL A 18 -7.48 10.43 3.83
C VAL A 18 -8.50 9.72 2.94
N MET A 19 -9.21 8.72 3.47
CA MET A 19 -10.28 8.04 2.73
C MET A 19 -11.44 8.96 2.38
N LEU A 20 -11.86 9.81 3.31
CA LEU A 20 -12.95 10.77 3.09
C LEU A 20 -12.54 11.85 2.10
N ARG A 21 -11.35 12.45 2.29
CA ARG A 21 -10.80 13.48 1.38
C ARG A 21 -10.70 12.97 -0.05
N ASP A 22 -10.25 11.73 -0.22
CA ASP A 22 -10.06 11.13 -1.54
C ASP A 22 -11.38 10.52 -2.09
N GLY A 23 -12.50 10.67 -1.39
CA GLY A 23 -13.82 10.25 -1.86
C GLY A 23 -13.97 8.72 -1.98
N GLN A 24 -13.21 7.96 -1.19
CA GLN A 24 -13.18 6.49 -1.26
C GLN A 24 -12.91 5.97 -2.69
N GLN A 25 -12.04 6.67 -3.42
CA GLN A 25 -11.72 6.36 -4.80
C GLN A 25 -10.22 6.55 -5.05
N CYS A 26 -9.65 5.68 -5.88
CA CYS A 26 -8.25 5.80 -6.32
C CYS A 26 -7.94 7.21 -6.85
N THR A 27 -6.89 7.85 -6.34
CA THR A 27 -6.45 9.20 -6.73
C THR A 27 -5.47 9.21 -7.90
N PHE A 28 -5.08 8.04 -8.42
CA PHE A 28 -4.18 7.96 -9.57
C PHE A 28 -4.81 8.62 -10.80
N VAL A 29 -4.04 9.49 -11.44
CA VAL A 29 -4.38 10.12 -12.71
C VAL A 29 -3.47 9.54 -13.79
N GLY A 30 -4.08 8.97 -14.84
CA GLY A 30 -3.35 8.42 -15.98
C GLY A 30 -2.73 9.50 -16.86
N HIS A 31 -1.90 9.09 -17.81
CA HIS A 31 -1.27 9.99 -18.79
C HIS A 31 -2.31 10.75 -19.65
N ASN A 32 -3.54 10.23 -19.75
CA ASN A 32 -4.66 10.84 -20.43
C ASN A 32 -5.43 11.87 -19.57
N GLY A 33 -4.92 12.20 -18.37
CA GLY A 33 -5.57 13.12 -17.43
C GLY A 33 -6.79 12.54 -16.73
N ARG A 34 -7.15 11.27 -16.97
CA ARG A 34 -8.33 10.65 -16.35
C ARG A 34 -7.94 10.02 -15.02
N ARG A 35 -8.72 10.36 -13.99
CA ARG A 35 -8.64 9.71 -12.69
C ARG A 35 -9.15 8.27 -12.78
N CYS A 36 -8.51 7.37 -12.05
CA CYS A 36 -8.97 6.00 -11.92
C CYS A 36 -10.30 5.95 -11.14
N ASN A 37 -11.34 5.39 -11.75
CA ASN A 37 -12.67 5.27 -11.13
C ASN A 37 -12.81 4.12 -10.13
N SER A 38 -11.71 3.43 -9.78
CA SER A 38 -11.76 2.27 -8.90
C SER A 38 -12.07 2.69 -7.46
N THR A 39 -13.13 2.11 -6.90
CA THR A 39 -13.59 2.23 -5.50
C THR A 39 -13.36 0.94 -4.70
N HIS A 40 -12.70 -0.06 -5.30
CA HIS A 40 -12.46 -1.37 -4.72
C HIS A 40 -10.97 -1.63 -4.50
N ASN A 41 -10.64 -2.51 -3.55
CA ASN A 41 -9.26 -2.88 -3.20
C ASN A 41 -8.36 -1.65 -2.97
N LEU A 42 -8.90 -0.68 -2.23
CA LEU A 42 -8.23 0.58 -1.91
C LEU A 42 -7.19 0.37 -0.80
N GLN A 43 -6.08 1.08 -0.93
CA GLN A 43 -4.94 1.04 -0.03
C GLN A 43 -4.48 2.47 0.22
N ILE A 44 -4.00 2.72 1.44
CA ILE A 44 -3.29 3.97 1.74
C ILE A 44 -1.84 3.81 1.26
N ASP A 45 -1.44 4.72 0.38
CA ASP A 45 -0.10 4.84 -0.17
C ASP A 45 0.57 6.12 0.35
N HIS A 46 1.88 6.02 0.61
CA HIS A 46 2.71 7.16 0.99
C HIS A 46 3.26 7.83 -0.29
N ILE A 47 2.89 9.08 -0.55
CA ILE A 47 3.35 9.87 -1.71
C ILE A 47 4.88 9.91 -1.74
N LYS A 48 5.51 10.33 -0.64
CA LYS A 48 6.91 10.02 -0.35
C LYS A 48 6.92 8.73 0.46
N PRO A 49 7.47 7.61 -0.04
CA PRO A 49 7.42 6.35 0.68
C PRO A 49 8.01 6.40 2.08
N TRP A 50 7.43 5.63 3.01
CA TRP A 50 7.97 5.46 4.36
C TRP A 50 9.46 5.09 4.38
N ALA A 51 9.86 4.15 3.51
CA ALA A 51 11.25 3.68 3.41
C ALA A 51 12.24 4.80 3.00
N LEU A 52 11.74 5.88 2.41
CA LEU A 52 12.51 7.06 2.03
C LEU A 52 12.29 8.24 3.01
N GLY A 53 11.77 7.96 4.20
CA GLY A 53 11.55 8.96 5.25
C GLY A 53 10.20 9.70 5.18
N GLY A 54 9.24 9.20 4.41
CA GLY A 54 7.88 9.74 4.32
C GLY A 54 7.10 9.70 5.64
N ALA A 55 6.42 10.79 5.98
CA ALA A 55 5.65 10.90 7.22
C ALA A 55 4.25 10.27 7.11
N ASN A 56 3.62 10.01 8.25
CA ASN A 56 2.26 9.42 8.33
C ASN A 56 1.16 10.49 8.36
N ASP A 57 1.46 11.72 7.96
CA ASP A 57 0.49 12.81 7.93
C ASP A 57 -0.41 12.71 6.69
N ALA A 58 -1.67 13.12 6.81
CA ALA A 58 -2.65 13.04 5.72
C ALA A 58 -2.14 13.68 4.41
N THR A 59 -1.32 14.73 4.50
CA THR A 59 -0.73 15.42 3.33
C THR A 59 0.27 14.56 2.54
N ASN A 60 0.89 13.56 3.17
CA ASN A 60 1.79 12.61 2.51
C ASN A 60 1.11 11.27 2.19
N LEU A 61 -0.17 11.12 2.51
CA LEU A 61 -0.93 9.91 2.27
C LEU A 61 -1.95 10.13 1.15
N ARG A 62 -2.22 9.08 0.38
CA ARG A 62 -3.25 9.07 -0.67
C ARG A 62 -3.91 7.70 -0.78
N VAL A 63 -5.12 7.66 -1.32
CA VAL A 63 -5.84 6.43 -1.65
C VAL A 63 -5.47 5.96 -3.06
N LEU A 64 -5.01 4.72 -3.19
CA LEU A 64 -4.80 4.04 -4.47
C LEU A 64 -5.49 2.68 -4.49
N CYS A 65 -5.97 2.23 -5.63
CA CYS A 65 -6.32 0.81 -5.78
C CYS A 65 -5.05 -0.04 -5.79
N ALA A 66 -5.16 -1.33 -5.44
CA ALA A 66 -4.01 -2.24 -5.36
C ALA A 66 -3.15 -2.29 -6.63
N ALA A 67 -3.75 -2.15 -7.82
CA ALA A 67 -3.03 -2.11 -9.09
C ALA A 67 -2.15 -0.85 -9.21
N HIS A 68 -2.70 0.32 -8.93
CA HIS A 68 -1.96 1.58 -8.99
C HIS A 68 -0.95 1.72 -7.84
N ASN A 69 -1.23 1.17 -6.66
CA ASN A 69 -0.25 1.12 -5.58
C ASN A 69 0.99 0.31 -6.00
N ARG A 70 0.80 -0.89 -6.58
CA ARG A 70 1.93 -1.67 -7.13
C ARG A 70 2.66 -0.94 -8.25
N HIS A 71 1.95 -0.23 -9.12
CA HIS A 71 2.56 0.57 -10.18
C HIS A 71 3.47 1.67 -9.58
N GLN A 72 3.01 2.40 -8.57
CA GLN A 72 3.80 3.44 -7.89
C GLN A 72 5.00 2.86 -7.14
N ALA A 73 4.81 1.71 -6.48
CA ALA A 73 5.89 0.99 -5.81
C ALA A 73 6.97 0.55 -6.81
N ARG A 74 6.59 -0.01 -7.96
CA ARG A 74 7.53 -0.36 -9.05
C ARG A 74 8.24 0.87 -9.62
N LYS A 75 7.51 1.98 -9.80
CA LYS A 75 8.10 3.24 -10.26
C LYS A 75 9.18 3.77 -9.29
N THR A 76 8.98 3.56 -7.99
CA THR A 76 9.87 4.12 -6.96
C THR A 76 11.03 3.19 -6.58
N PHE A 77 10.78 1.88 -6.51
CA PHE A 77 11.75 0.89 -6.02
C PHE A 77 12.24 -0.10 -7.10
N GLY A 78 11.74 0.02 -8.33
CA GLY A 78 11.99 -0.94 -9.41
C GLY A 78 11.34 -2.30 -9.14
N ASN A 79 11.90 -3.35 -9.76
CA ASN A 79 11.38 -4.73 -9.64
C ASN A 79 11.66 -5.39 -8.28
N ARG A 80 12.13 -4.65 -7.28
CA ARG A 80 12.38 -5.15 -5.92
C ARG A 80 11.09 -5.27 -5.09
N VAL A 81 9.96 -4.83 -5.63
CA VAL A 81 8.64 -5.00 -4.99
C VAL A 81 8.04 -6.34 -5.43
N PRO A 82 7.98 -7.35 -4.54
CA PRO A 82 7.42 -8.65 -4.89
C PRO A 82 5.95 -8.49 -5.26
N THR A 83 5.56 -9.06 -6.39
CA THR A 83 4.16 -9.15 -6.79
C THR A 83 3.39 -10.07 -5.85
N SER A 84 2.05 -9.95 -5.82
CA SER A 84 1.20 -10.91 -5.11
C SER A 84 1.47 -12.34 -5.56
N GLU A 85 1.75 -12.54 -6.86
CA GLU A 85 2.18 -13.81 -7.45
C GLU A 85 3.48 -14.35 -6.83
N GLN A 86 4.49 -13.47 -6.70
CA GLN A 86 5.83 -13.83 -6.19
C GLN A 86 5.84 -14.14 -4.69
N ARG A 87 4.90 -13.57 -3.91
CA ARG A 87 4.72 -13.89 -2.49
C ARG A 87 4.20 -15.32 -2.28
N SER A 88 3.36 -15.82 -3.19
CA SER A 88 2.83 -17.20 -3.15
C SER A 88 3.86 -18.23 -3.61
N ALA A 89 4.78 -17.86 -4.51
CA ALA A 89 5.82 -18.74 -5.04
C ALA A 89 7.06 -18.88 -4.13
N SER A 90 7.14 -18.12 -3.04
CA SER A 90 8.33 -18.07 -2.15
C SER A 90 8.12 -18.82 -0.83
N SER A 91 7.10 -19.68 -0.71
CA SER A 91 6.94 -20.56 0.46
C SER A 91 7.63 -21.91 0.19
N PRO A 92 8.74 -22.26 0.87
CA PRO A 92 9.28 -23.62 0.84
C PRO A 92 8.34 -24.66 1.50
N GLU A 93 7.20 -24.23 2.04
CA GLU A 93 6.24 -25.05 2.79
C GLU A 93 5.09 -25.62 1.91
N LEU A 94 5.40 -26.07 0.69
CA LEU A 94 4.48 -26.88 -0.13
C LEU A 94 4.68 -28.39 0.04
N MET A 95 5.37 -28.84 1.09
CA MET A 95 5.39 -30.24 1.50
C MET A 95 4.92 -30.36 2.96
N ILE A 96 3.78 -31.03 3.14
CA ILE A 96 3.16 -31.46 4.41
C ILE A 96 2.35 -30.38 5.15
N ARG A 97 1.10 -30.18 4.73
CA ARG A 97 0.05 -29.64 5.59
C ARG A 97 -0.59 -30.82 6.34
N PRO A 98 -0.43 -31.00 7.66
CA PRO A 98 -1.22 -31.99 8.36
C PRO A 98 -2.70 -31.56 8.32
N LYS A 99 -3.54 -32.51 7.92
CA LYS A 99 -5.00 -32.49 8.07
C LYS A 99 -5.35 -32.02 9.49
N TRP A 100 -6.04 -30.89 9.60
CA TRP A 100 -6.61 -30.45 10.87
C TRP A 100 -7.76 -31.40 11.24
N PRO A 101 -7.76 -32.05 12.42
CA PRO A 101 -8.95 -32.74 12.89
C PRO A 101 -9.94 -31.73 13.49
N THR A 102 -11.24 -31.97 13.25
CA THR A 102 -12.35 -31.43 14.03
C THR A 102 -12.38 -32.06 15.41
#